data_AF-A0A011PCM3-F1
#
_entry.id   AF-A0A011PCM3-F1
#
_cell.length_a   1.000
_cell.length_b   1.000
_cell.length_c   1.000
_cell.angle_alpha   90.00
_cell.angle_beta   90.00
_cell.angle_gamma   90.00
#
_symmetry.space_group_name_H-M   'P 1'
#
loop_
_entity.id
_entity.type
_entity.pdbx_description
1 polymer ?
#
loop_
_entity_poly.entity_id
_entity_poly.type
_entity_poly.pdbx_seq_one_letter_code
_entity_poly.pdbx_strand_id
1 'polypeptide(L)'
;MISENVTHAWLFGEQALHPAVGETRPLSGEFAEKAAAYTWCKAPRYGGAVAETGALARQIVAGQPRLRALVAATGGSVLARVSARLLELALVVPAMERWVGSLRPGEAFCAQAQFPDAGRAVGLVEAARGALGHWLRIEHGRIAGYPIIAPTTWNFSPRDAAGVPGGLEQALAGLPVADGDEVPLLVQHVVRSFDPCMGLYTVH
;
A
#
# COMPACT_ATOMS: atom_id res chain seq x y z
N MET A 1 -4.60 9.98 -11.25
CA MET A 1 -5.61 10.10 -10.17
C MET A 1 -5.11 9.55 -8.83
N ILE A 2 -3.78 9.44 -8.61
CA ILE A 2 -3.20 9.06 -7.31
C ILE A 2 -2.67 10.34 -6.67
N SER A 3 -3.02 10.57 -5.41
CA SER A 3 -2.53 11.72 -4.63
C SER A 3 -2.18 11.28 -3.22
N GLU A 4 -1.04 11.74 -2.71
CA GLU A 4 -0.59 11.48 -1.34
C GLU A 4 -0.85 12.71 -0.49
N ASN A 5 -1.72 12.56 0.51
CA ASN A 5 -1.99 13.59 1.49
C ASN A 5 -1.05 13.43 2.70
N VAL A 6 -0.55 14.54 3.24
CA VAL A 6 0.39 14.58 4.36
C VAL A 6 -0.14 15.34 5.58
N THR A 7 -1.42 15.74 5.59
CA THR A 7 -2.04 16.57 6.64
C THR A 7 -1.91 15.95 8.03
N HIS A 8 -2.11 14.64 8.17
CA HIS A 8 -1.98 13.93 9.45
C HIS A 8 -0.66 13.12 9.57
N ALA A 9 0.29 13.38 8.66
CA ALA A 9 1.62 12.80 8.71
C ALA A 9 2.65 13.81 9.24
N TRP A 10 3.72 13.35 9.89
CA TRP A 10 4.87 14.16 10.33
C TRP A 10 5.78 14.57 9.15
N LEU A 11 5.17 15.03 8.06
CA LEU A 11 5.81 15.50 6.85
C LEU A 11 5.40 16.95 6.60
N PHE A 12 6.32 17.71 6.00
CA PHE A 12 6.12 19.10 5.63
C PHE A 12 5.07 19.20 4.51
N GLY A 13 4.15 20.16 4.65
CA GLY A 13 3.05 20.39 3.72
C GLY A 13 1.70 19.89 4.21
N GLU A 14 0.65 20.36 3.54
CA GLU A 14 -0.76 20.03 3.83
C GLU A 14 -1.54 19.62 2.57
N GLN A 15 -0.91 19.73 1.40
CA GLN A 15 -1.56 19.49 0.12
C GLN A 15 -1.39 18.03 -0.32
N ALA A 16 -2.42 17.50 -0.97
CA ALA A 16 -2.37 16.20 -1.61
C ALA A 16 -1.62 16.33 -2.95
N LEU A 17 -0.42 15.75 -3.04
CA LEU A 17 0.42 15.83 -4.24
C LEU A 17 0.45 14.51 -5.00
N HIS A 18 0.54 14.59 -6.33
CA HIS A 18 0.79 13.39 -7.13
C HIS A 18 2.23 12.89 -6.88
N PRO A 19 2.49 11.58 -6.79
CA PRO A 19 3.82 11.04 -6.48
C PRO A 19 4.94 11.61 -7.36
N ALA A 20 4.70 11.78 -8.66
CA ALA A 20 5.67 12.38 -9.59
C ALA A 20 6.16 13.81 -9.22
N VAL A 21 5.42 14.52 -8.37
CA VAL A 21 5.72 15.88 -7.87
C VAL A 21 5.79 15.90 -6.33
N GLY A 22 5.54 14.75 -5.68
CA GLY A 22 5.44 14.65 -4.23
C GLY A 22 6.79 14.92 -3.57
N GLU A 23 6.76 15.72 -2.50
CA GLU A 23 7.92 15.92 -1.64
C GLU A 23 7.82 15.00 -0.41
N THR A 24 8.93 14.35 -0.06
CA THR A 24 9.08 13.68 1.23
C THR A 24 10.07 14.50 2.05
N ARG A 25 9.55 15.44 2.85
CA ARG A 25 10.37 16.27 3.73
C ARG A 25 9.92 16.03 5.17
N PRO A 26 10.71 15.32 5.99
CA PRO A 26 10.35 15.14 7.40
C PRO A 26 10.41 16.48 8.12
N LEU A 27 9.48 16.69 9.05
CA LEU A 27 9.54 17.83 9.96
C LEU A 27 10.68 17.57 10.96
N SER A 28 11.76 18.36 10.86
CA SER A 28 12.86 18.38 11.82
C SER A 28 12.61 19.52 12.81
N GLY A 29 12.09 19.21 14.00
CA GLY A 29 11.73 20.18 15.05
C GLY A 29 10.88 19.53 16.14
N GLU A 30 10.43 20.32 17.12
CA GLU A 30 9.45 19.83 18.09
C GLU A 30 8.18 19.39 17.36
N PHE A 31 7.79 18.12 17.52
CA PHE A 31 6.55 17.51 16.98
C PHE A 31 5.26 18.31 17.32
N ALA A 32 5.38 19.33 18.17
CA ALA A 32 4.33 20.24 18.62
C ALA A 32 3.71 21.11 17.52
N GLU A 33 4.40 21.39 16.41
CA GLU A 33 3.85 22.29 15.36
C GLU A 33 2.68 21.67 14.57
N LYS A 34 2.50 20.34 14.61
CA LYS A 34 1.43 19.64 13.89
C LYS A 34 0.69 18.69 14.81
N ALA A 35 -0.09 19.23 15.75
CA ALA A 35 -0.81 18.47 16.77
C ALA A 35 -1.78 17.39 16.21
N ALA A 36 -2.23 17.56 14.97
CA ALA A 36 -3.07 16.59 14.27
C ALA A 36 -2.29 15.40 13.66
N ALA A 37 -0.96 15.48 13.57
CA ALA A 37 -0.15 14.42 12.99
C ALA A 37 0.16 13.32 14.02
N TYR A 38 -0.11 12.07 13.65
CA TYR A 38 0.06 10.90 14.52
C TYR A 38 0.83 9.75 13.86
N THR A 39 1.31 9.94 12.63
CA THR A 39 2.04 8.91 11.88
C THR A 39 3.10 9.51 10.95
N TRP A 40 4.07 8.69 10.55
CA TRP A 40 5.02 9.00 9.47
C TRP A 40 4.51 8.57 8.09
N CYS A 41 3.40 7.81 8.05
CA CYS A 41 2.83 7.30 6.81
C CYS A 41 2.05 8.40 6.08
N LYS A 42 2.27 8.54 4.77
CA LYS A 42 1.43 9.36 3.90
C LYS A 42 0.04 8.74 3.74
N ALA A 43 -0.95 9.53 3.34
CA ALA A 43 -2.30 9.09 3.02
C ALA A 43 -2.53 9.08 1.50
N PRO A 44 -2.18 8.01 0.78
CA PRO A 44 -2.51 7.87 -0.63
C PRO A 44 -4.04 7.72 -0.79
N ARG A 45 -4.57 8.38 -1.82
CA ARG A 45 -5.96 8.31 -2.27
C ARG A 45 -5.99 8.03 -3.76
N TYR A 46 -6.92 7.19 -4.18
CA TYR A 46 -7.18 6.90 -5.59
C TYR A 46 -8.52 7.51 -5.97
N GLY A 47 -8.49 8.55 -6.83
CA GLY A 47 -9.71 9.27 -7.24
C GLY A 47 -10.46 9.93 -6.07
N GLY A 48 -9.75 10.28 -4.99
CA GLY A 48 -10.33 10.82 -3.76
C GLY A 48 -10.84 9.76 -2.77
N ALA A 49 -10.81 8.47 -3.12
CA ALA A 49 -11.24 7.39 -2.24
C ALA A 49 -10.04 6.68 -1.56
N VAL A 50 -10.32 6.10 -0.40
CA VAL A 50 -9.41 5.15 0.27
C VAL A 50 -9.46 3.82 -0.48
N ALA A 51 -8.30 3.27 -0.83
CA ALA A 51 -8.20 1.99 -1.51
C ALA A 51 -7.48 0.97 -0.64
N GLU A 52 -8.07 -0.21 -0.48
CA GLU A 52 -7.40 -1.38 0.10
C GLU A 52 -6.59 -2.09 -1.01
N THR A 53 -5.35 -2.46 -0.70
CA THR A 53 -4.49 -3.23 -1.61
C THR A 53 -4.07 -4.56 -0.99
N GLY A 54 -3.83 -5.57 -1.83
CA GLY A 54 -3.38 -6.90 -1.40
C GLY A 54 -4.14 -8.04 -2.07
N ALA A 55 -3.97 -9.24 -1.51
CA ALA A 55 -4.56 -10.46 -2.06
C ALA A 55 -6.08 -10.36 -2.25
N LEU A 56 -6.80 -9.77 -1.29
CA LEU A 56 -8.25 -9.59 -1.39
C LEU A 56 -8.62 -8.71 -2.59
N ALA A 57 -8.00 -7.53 -2.72
CA ALA A 57 -8.22 -6.62 -3.83
C ALA A 57 -7.94 -7.30 -5.18
N ARG A 58 -6.81 -8.02 -5.30
CA ARG A 58 -6.45 -8.75 -6.53
C ARG A 58 -7.48 -9.79 -6.91
N GLN A 59 -7.95 -10.59 -5.96
CA GLN A 59 -8.93 -11.65 -6.26
C GLN A 59 -10.32 -11.09 -6.62
N ILE A 60 -10.72 -9.96 -6.03
CA ILE A 60 -11.97 -9.27 -6.38
C ILE A 60 -11.89 -8.67 -7.79
N VAL A 61 -10.77 -8.04 -8.14
CA VAL A 61 -10.50 -7.52 -9.49
C VAL A 61 -10.44 -8.65 -10.51
N ALA A 62 -9.76 -9.76 -10.18
CA ALA A 62 -9.66 -10.96 -11.01
C ALA A 62 -11.01 -11.67 -11.22
N GLY A 63 -12.05 -11.28 -10.48
CA GLY A 63 -13.39 -11.78 -10.72
C GLY A 63 -13.75 -13.06 -9.98
N GLN A 64 -12.98 -13.44 -8.94
CA GLN A 64 -13.15 -14.75 -8.32
C GLN A 64 -14.55 -14.90 -7.67
N PRO A 65 -15.43 -15.80 -8.17
CA PRO A 65 -16.83 -15.83 -7.76
C PRO A 65 -17.04 -16.12 -6.28
N ARG A 66 -16.27 -17.06 -5.72
CA ARG A 66 -16.38 -17.47 -4.31
C ARG A 66 -15.95 -16.38 -3.34
N LEU A 67 -14.90 -15.62 -3.67
CA LEU A 67 -14.45 -14.50 -2.85
C LEU A 67 -15.39 -13.31 -2.98
N ARG A 68 -15.93 -13.04 -4.17
CA ARG A 68 -16.97 -12.02 -4.34
C ARG A 68 -18.23 -12.34 -3.53
N ALA A 69 -18.68 -13.60 -3.54
CA ALA A 69 -19.79 -14.04 -2.71
C ALA A 69 -19.48 -13.91 -1.20
N LEU A 70 -18.27 -14.27 -0.79
CA LEU A 70 -17.85 -14.14 0.60
C LEU A 70 -17.78 -12.67 1.05
N VAL A 71 -17.25 -11.78 0.21
CA VAL A 71 -17.22 -10.33 0.49
C VAL A 71 -18.62 -9.72 0.47
N ALA A 72 -19.50 -10.17 -0.42
CA ALA A 72 -20.90 -9.73 -0.43
C ALA A 72 -21.65 -10.18 0.84
N ALA A 73 -21.33 -11.35 1.39
CA ALA A 73 -21.97 -11.89 2.59
C ALA A 73 -21.37 -11.37 3.91
N THR A 74 -20.06 -11.15 3.97
CA THR A 74 -19.32 -10.86 5.22
C THR A 74 -18.56 -9.54 5.22
N GLY A 75 -18.56 -8.80 4.10
CA GLY A 75 -17.74 -7.61 3.91
C GLY A 75 -16.25 -7.93 3.73
N GLY A 76 -15.40 -6.90 3.83
CA GLY A 76 -13.94 -7.01 3.90
C GLY A 76 -13.46 -7.57 5.24
N SER A 77 -13.98 -8.74 5.63
CA SER A 77 -13.70 -9.37 6.91
C SER A 77 -12.30 -10.01 6.95
N VAL A 78 -11.81 -10.29 8.16
CA VAL A 78 -10.56 -11.04 8.37
C VAL A 78 -10.60 -12.38 7.63
N LEU A 79 -11.75 -13.06 7.66
CA LEU A 79 -11.95 -14.31 6.94
C LEU A 79 -11.75 -14.13 5.43
N ALA A 80 -12.35 -13.10 4.83
CA ALA A 80 -12.18 -12.81 3.40
C ALA A 80 -10.71 -12.55 3.04
N ARG A 81 -9.98 -11.78 3.87
CA ARG A 81 -8.54 -11.51 3.66
C ARG A 81 -7.68 -12.77 3.75
N VAL A 82 -7.90 -13.60 4.76
CA VAL A 82 -7.14 -14.85 4.95
C VAL A 82 -7.45 -15.84 3.83
N SER A 83 -8.74 -16.02 3.48
CA SER A 83 -9.14 -16.88 2.36
C SER A 83 -8.55 -16.40 1.03
N ALA A 84 -8.47 -15.09 0.80
CA ALA A 84 -7.86 -14.54 -0.42
C ALA A 84 -6.36 -14.86 -0.51
N ARG A 85 -5.62 -14.77 0.61
CA ARG A 85 -4.19 -15.16 0.65
C ARG A 85 -3.98 -16.64 0.37
N LEU A 86 -4.80 -17.50 0.97
CA LEU A 86 -4.71 -18.95 0.73
C LEU A 86 -5.01 -19.29 -0.74
N LEU A 87 -6.01 -18.64 -1.33
CA LEU A 87 -6.32 -18.82 -2.74
C LEU A 87 -5.17 -18.35 -3.64
N GLU A 88 -4.56 -17.21 -3.32
CA GLU A 88 -3.44 -16.69 -4.09
C GLU A 88 -2.26 -17.67 -4.09
N LEU A 89 -1.92 -18.26 -2.95
CA LEU A 89 -0.89 -19.31 -2.88
C LEU A 89 -1.22 -20.50 -3.79
N ALA A 90 -2.47 -20.94 -3.79
CA ALA A 90 -2.92 -22.05 -4.64
C ALA A 90 -2.88 -21.71 -6.15
N LEU A 91 -2.97 -20.43 -6.53
CA LEU A 91 -2.89 -19.99 -7.92
C LEU A 91 -1.44 -19.73 -8.37
N VAL A 92 -0.60 -19.20 -7.48
CA VAL A 92 0.79 -18.83 -7.78
C VAL A 92 1.65 -20.07 -7.95
N VAL A 93 1.45 -21.13 -7.15
CA VAL A 93 2.28 -22.34 -7.25
C VAL A 93 2.23 -22.98 -8.65
N PRO A 94 1.05 -23.28 -9.24
CA PRO A 94 0.98 -23.78 -10.62
C PRO A 94 1.47 -22.76 -11.66
N ALA A 95 1.34 -21.45 -11.39
CA ALA A 95 1.87 -20.42 -12.28
C ALA A 95 3.41 -20.43 -12.29
N MET A 96 4.05 -20.61 -11.13
CA MET A 96 5.49 -20.73 -11.01
C MET A 96 6.02 -21.94 -11.77
N GLU A 97 5.35 -23.09 -11.68
CA GLU A 97 5.72 -24.28 -12.47
C GLU A 97 5.67 -24.00 -13.98
N ARG A 98 4.62 -23.32 -14.45
CA ARG A 98 4.53 -22.90 -15.86
C ARG A 98 5.61 -21.90 -16.25
N TRP A 99 5.91 -20.92 -15.40
CA TRP A 99 6.95 -19.93 -15.66
C TRP A 99 8.32 -20.59 -15.78
N VAL A 100 8.66 -21.48 -14.84
CA VAL A 100 9.92 -22.25 -14.89
C VAL A 100 10.00 -23.09 -16.17
N GLY A 101 8.91 -23.75 -16.56
CA GLY A 101 8.85 -24.51 -17.82
C GLY A 101 8.97 -23.64 -19.09
N SER A 102 8.64 -22.35 -19.01
CA SER A 102 8.76 -21.39 -20.12
C SER A 102 10.13 -20.72 -20.24
N LEU A 103 10.97 -20.83 -19.21
CA LEU A 103 12.32 -20.26 -19.24
C LEU A 103 13.17 -20.99 -20.28
N ARG A 104 13.82 -20.21 -21.14
CA ARG A 104 14.76 -20.72 -22.15
C ARG A 104 16.18 -20.39 -21.69
N PRO A 105 16.96 -21.39 -21.22
CA PRO A 105 18.33 -21.16 -20.83
C PRO A 105 19.15 -20.59 -21.99
N GLY A 106 19.86 -19.49 -21.76
CA GLY A 106 20.73 -18.85 -22.75
C GLY A 106 20.14 -17.63 -23.47
N GLU A 107 18.88 -17.27 -23.24
CA GLU A 107 18.32 -16.01 -23.74
C GLU A 107 18.86 -14.80 -22.95
N ALA A 108 18.87 -13.62 -23.59
CA ALA A 108 19.31 -12.39 -22.97
C ALA A 108 18.40 -12.02 -21.79
N PHE A 109 18.93 -12.11 -20.58
CA PHE A 109 18.20 -11.84 -19.34
C PHE A 109 18.17 -10.35 -18.96
N CYS A 110 18.98 -9.52 -19.60
CA CYS A 110 19.10 -8.10 -19.30
C CYS A 110 19.28 -7.30 -20.59
N ALA A 111 18.29 -6.45 -20.90
CA ALA A 111 18.42 -5.45 -21.95
C ALA A 111 19.26 -4.29 -21.41
N GLN A 112 20.40 -4.03 -22.04
CA GLN A 112 21.20 -2.85 -21.73
C GLN A 112 20.54 -1.61 -22.33
N ALA A 113 20.26 -0.63 -21.50
CA ALA A 113 19.72 0.66 -21.92
C ALA A 113 20.68 1.77 -21.50
N GLN A 114 20.76 2.82 -22.32
CA GLN A 114 21.53 4.02 -21.97
C GLN A 114 20.78 4.84 -20.93
N PHE A 115 21.52 5.39 -19.97
CA PHE A 115 20.94 6.24 -18.94
C PHE A 115 20.63 7.63 -19.55
N PRO A 116 19.37 8.09 -19.52
CA PRO A 116 19.01 9.38 -20.10
C PRO A 116 19.49 10.54 -19.21
N ASP A 117 19.87 11.67 -19.81
CA ASP A 117 20.25 12.89 -19.07
C ASP A 117 19.07 13.53 -18.34
N ALA A 118 17.85 13.38 -18.87
CA ALA A 118 16.62 13.80 -18.21
C ALA A 118 15.48 12.82 -18.54
N GLY A 119 14.64 12.49 -17.56
CA GLY A 119 13.56 11.54 -17.76
C GLY A 119 12.64 11.35 -16.56
N ARG A 120 11.49 10.73 -16.82
CA ARG A 120 10.56 10.27 -15.79
C ARG A 120 10.23 8.80 -16.06
N ALA A 121 10.28 7.98 -15.03
CA ALA A 121 9.93 6.56 -15.12
C ALA A 121 8.96 6.18 -14.00
N VAL A 122 8.10 5.21 -14.29
CA VAL A 122 7.14 4.66 -13.33
C VAL A 122 7.26 3.15 -13.36
N GLY A 123 7.55 2.54 -12.21
CA GLY A 123 7.57 1.10 -12.01
C GLY A 123 6.41 0.70 -11.10
N LEU A 124 5.43 -0.02 -11.63
CA LEU A 124 4.32 -0.54 -10.85
C LEU A 124 4.49 -2.04 -10.69
N VAL A 125 4.46 -2.51 -9.44
CA VAL A 125 4.62 -3.92 -9.10
C VAL A 125 3.54 -4.32 -8.12
N GLU A 126 2.88 -5.45 -8.38
CA GLU A 126 2.02 -6.09 -7.39
C GLU A 126 2.87 -6.96 -6.46
N ALA A 127 3.17 -6.45 -5.28
CA ALA A 127 3.83 -7.21 -4.23
C ALA A 127 2.82 -8.10 -3.49
N ALA A 128 3.30 -9.03 -2.67
CA ALA A 128 2.44 -9.91 -1.86
C ALA A 128 1.37 -9.13 -1.06
N ARG A 129 1.71 -7.92 -0.59
CA ARG A 129 0.84 -7.05 0.21
C ARG A 129 0.00 -6.06 -0.61
N GLY A 130 0.17 -5.98 -1.93
CA GLY A 130 -0.61 -5.11 -2.81
C GLY A 130 0.24 -4.29 -3.77
N ALA A 131 -0.35 -3.19 -4.26
CA ALA A 131 0.24 -2.33 -5.26
C ALA A 131 1.40 -1.50 -4.69
N LEU A 132 2.59 -1.74 -5.21
CA LEU A 132 3.82 -0.98 -4.97
C LEU A 132 4.09 -0.12 -6.21
N GLY A 133 4.25 1.18 -6.01
CA GLY A 133 4.59 2.11 -7.09
C GLY A 133 5.89 2.82 -6.81
N HIS A 134 6.78 2.82 -7.79
CA HIS A 134 8.04 3.56 -7.79
C HIS A 134 7.97 4.63 -8.87
N TRP A 135 8.23 5.88 -8.49
CA TRP A 135 8.32 6.99 -9.43
C TRP A 135 9.75 7.51 -9.40
N LEU A 136 10.37 7.60 -10.57
CA LEU A 136 11.74 8.07 -10.73
C LEU A 136 11.75 9.34 -11.58
N ARG A 137 12.44 10.37 -11.12
CA ARG A 137 12.76 11.57 -11.88
C ARG A 137 14.28 11.71 -11.99
N ILE A 138 14.76 11.85 -13.23
CA ILE A 138 16.16 12.02 -13.55
C ILE A 138 16.32 13.42 -14.16
N GLU A 139 17.29 14.18 -13.66
CA GLU A 139 17.70 15.49 -14.18
C GLU A 139 19.23 15.59 -14.13
N HIS A 140 19.85 16.06 -15.22
CA HIS A 140 21.31 16.17 -15.36
C HIS A 140 22.05 14.85 -15.07
N GLY A 141 21.49 13.72 -15.54
CA GLY A 141 22.05 12.39 -15.31
C GLY A 141 22.04 11.92 -13.86
N ARG A 142 21.32 12.61 -12.96
CA ARG A 142 21.19 12.26 -11.54
C ARG A 142 19.73 12.07 -11.15
N ILE A 143 19.50 11.26 -10.11
CA ILE A 143 18.17 11.06 -9.54
C ILE A 143 17.77 12.33 -8.79
N ALA A 144 16.82 13.08 -9.35
CA ALA A 144 16.28 14.31 -8.76
C ALA A 144 15.14 14.02 -7.78
N GLY A 145 14.50 12.85 -7.88
CA GLY A 145 13.45 12.44 -6.95
C GLY A 145 13.06 10.98 -7.17
N TYR A 146 12.83 10.26 -6.07
CA TYR A 146 12.41 8.86 -6.11
C TYR A 146 11.30 8.56 -5.08
N PRO A 147 10.09 9.10 -5.26
CA PRO A 147 8.97 8.77 -4.38
C PRO A 147 8.48 7.34 -4.61
N ILE A 148 8.19 6.67 -3.49
CA ILE A 148 7.70 5.30 -3.44
C ILE A 148 6.36 5.29 -2.70
N ILE A 149 5.35 4.66 -3.28
CA ILE A 149 4.12 4.31 -2.54
C ILE A 149 4.15 2.81 -2.27
N ALA A 150 4.32 2.46 -1.01
CA ALA A 150 4.26 1.07 -0.57
C ALA A 150 2.81 0.58 -0.40
N PRO A 151 2.55 -0.72 -0.56
CA PRO A 151 1.23 -1.31 -0.32
C PRO A 151 0.72 -1.06 1.11
N THR A 152 1.62 -1.11 2.10
CA THR A 152 1.31 -0.80 3.50
C THR A 152 0.84 0.64 3.67
N THR A 153 1.35 1.59 2.88
CA THR A 153 0.94 3.00 2.94
C THR A 153 -0.53 3.18 2.52
N TRP A 154 -1.05 2.32 1.62
CA TRP A 154 -2.48 2.30 1.29
C TRP A 154 -3.32 1.79 2.47
N ASN A 155 -2.94 0.64 3.01
CA ASN A 155 -3.72 -0.07 4.05
C ASN A 155 -3.64 0.63 5.42
N PHE A 156 -2.50 1.24 5.75
CA PHE A 156 -2.23 1.98 7.00
C PHE A 156 -2.21 3.49 6.77
N SER A 157 -2.92 3.97 5.74
CA SER A 157 -3.04 5.41 5.51
C SER A 157 -3.70 6.10 6.69
N PRO A 158 -3.20 7.27 7.14
CA PRO A 158 -3.92 8.08 8.12
C PRO A 158 -5.14 8.77 7.49
N ARG A 159 -5.83 9.54 8.33
CA ARG A 159 -6.88 10.47 7.89
C ARG A 159 -6.34 11.44 6.85
N ASP A 160 -7.12 11.68 5.80
CA ASP A 160 -6.82 12.74 4.84
C ASP A 160 -7.26 14.11 5.35
N ALA A 161 -7.04 15.17 4.57
CA ALA A 161 -7.51 16.52 4.88
C ALA A 161 -9.05 16.63 5.02
N ALA A 162 -9.81 15.69 4.46
CA ALA A 162 -11.27 15.63 4.61
C ALA A 162 -11.71 14.83 5.85
N GLY A 163 -10.76 14.32 6.64
CA GLY A 163 -11.02 13.53 7.84
C GLY A 163 -11.45 12.09 7.56
N VAL A 164 -11.33 11.61 6.31
CA VAL A 164 -11.73 10.25 5.96
C VAL A 164 -10.72 9.26 6.54
N PRO A 165 -11.15 8.34 7.43
CA PRO A 165 -10.27 7.38 8.06
C PRO A 165 -9.67 6.40 7.05
N GLY A 166 -8.46 5.94 7.32
CA GLY A 166 -7.78 4.94 6.49
C GLY A 166 -8.44 3.57 6.50
N GLY A 167 -7.99 2.67 5.62
CA GLY A 167 -8.56 1.32 5.48
C GLY A 167 -8.53 0.51 6.78
N LEU A 168 -7.45 0.60 7.55
CA LEU A 168 -7.36 -0.02 8.87
C LEU A 168 -8.30 0.62 9.90
N GLU A 169 -8.35 1.95 9.96
CA GLU A 169 -9.19 2.68 10.93
C GLU A 169 -10.68 2.38 10.70
N GLN A 170 -11.09 2.26 9.44
CA GLN A 170 -12.44 1.80 9.06
C GLN A 170 -12.68 0.34 9.46
N ALA A 171 -11.69 -0.53 9.32
CA ALA A 171 -11.81 -1.94 9.70
C ALA A 171 -11.81 -2.17 11.22
N LEU A 172 -11.26 -1.24 12.00
CA LEU A 172 -11.30 -1.26 13.47
C LEU A 172 -12.58 -0.63 14.04
N ALA A 173 -13.23 0.28 13.28
CA ALA A 173 -14.47 0.91 13.68
C ALA A 173 -15.61 -0.12 13.77
N GLY A 174 -16.14 -0.33 14.98
CA GLY A 174 -17.26 -1.25 15.24
C GLY A 174 -16.88 -2.64 15.76
N LEU A 175 -15.60 -2.87 16.11
CA LEU A 175 -15.23 -4.10 16.81
C LEU A 175 -15.76 -4.10 18.26
N PRO A 176 -16.44 -5.18 18.70
CA PRO A 176 -16.82 -5.33 20.09
C PRO A 176 -15.57 -5.55 20.92
N VAL A 177 -15.33 -4.66 21.88
CA VAL A 177 -14.27 -4.82 22.89
C VAL A 177 -14.94 -5.39 24.14
N ALA A 178 -14.50 -6.56 24.58
CA ALA A 178 -14.95 -7.11 25.86
C ALA A 178 -14.31 -6.30 27.00
N ASP A 179 -15.12 -5.94 28.00
CA ASP A 179 -14.65 -5.22 29.18
C ASP A 179 -13.59 -6.03 29.93
N GLY A 180 -12.37 -5.51 30.02
CA GLY A 180 -11.27 -6.08 30.83
C GLY A 180 -10.01 -6.52 30.07
N ASP A 181 -10.03 -6.56 28.74
CA ASP A 181 -8.83 -6.85 27.94
C ASP A 181 -8.08 -5.55 27.58
N GLU A 182 -6.88 -5.35 28.12
CA GLU A 182 -6.01 -4.21 27.78
C GLU A 182 -5.68 -4.14 26.27
N VAL A 183 -5.67 -5.29 25.58
CA VAL A 183 -5.55 -5.37 24.12
C VAL A 183 -6.50 -6.45 23.59
N PRO A 184 -7.64 -6.10 22.99
CA PRO A 184 -8.61 -7.08 22.50
C PRO A 184 -7.98 -7.95 21.41
N LEU A 185 -8.04 -9.28 21.54
CA LEU A 185 -7.49 -10.22 20.55
C LEU A 185 -8.04 -9.97 19.14
N LEU A 186 -9.29 -9.51 19.04
CA LEU A 186 -9.94 -9.12 17.79
C LEU A 186 -9.20 -7.99 17.05
N VAL A 187 -8.69 -6.98 17.77
CA VAL A 187 -7.89 -5.90 17.20
C VAL A 187 -6.60 -6.47 16.61
N GLN A 188 -5.95 -7.40 17.33
CA GLN A 188 -4.74 -8.03 16.82
C GLN A 188 -5.01 -8.91 15.59
N HIS A 189 -6.16 -9.60 15.54
CA HIS A 189 -6.57 -10.37 14.36
C HIS A 189 -6.81 -9.48 13.14
N VAL A 190 -7.46 -8.34 13.32
CA VAL A 190 -7.66 -7.37 12.23
C VAL A 190 -6.34 -6.81 11.75
N VAL A 191 -5.49 -6.32 12.66
CA VAL A 191 -4.16 -5.78 12.29
C VAL A 191 -3.32 -6.83 11.57
N ARG A 192 -3.22 -8.07 12.09
CA ARG A 192 -2.47 -9.16 11.44
C ARG A 192 -3.08 -9.58 10.10
N SER A 193 -4.41 -9.42 9.92
CA SER A 193 -5.07 -9.68 8.64
C SER A 193 -4.66 -8.71 7.53
N PHE A 194 -4.11 -7.53 7.87
CA PHE A 194 -3.51 -6.60 6.92
C PHE A 194 -2.01 -6.85 6.68
N ASP A 195 -1.38 -7.75 7.45
CA ASP A 195 0.06 -8.06 7.40
C ASP A 195 0.96 -6.80 7.42
N PRO A 196 1.00 -6.07 8.56
CA PRO A 196 1.79 -4.85 8.69
C PRO A 196 3.27 -5.14 8.50
N CYS A 197 3.88 -4.47 7.53
CA CYS A 197 5.33 -4.38 7.44
C CYS A 197 5.75 -2.93 7.66
N MET A 198 5.93 -2.59 8.93
CA MET A 198 6.33 -1.25 9.39
C MET A 198 7.84 -1.01 9.30
N GLY A 199 8.64 -2.05 8.99
CA GLY A 199 10.10 -2.01 9.12
C GLY A 199 10.90 -1.65 7.86
N LEU A 200 10.30 -1.58 6.66
CA LEU A 200 11.09 -1.47 5.43
C LEU A 200 10.59 -0.49 4.36
N TYR A 201 9.34 0.00 4.40
CA TYR A 201 8.79 0.79 3.27
C TYR A 201 7.76 1.89 3.61
N THR A 202 7.42 2.13 4.88
CA THR A 202 6.37 3.08 5.27
C THR A 202 6.87 4.48 5.66
N VAL A 203 8.19 4.69 5.76
CA VAL A 203 8.83 5.89 6.37
C VAL A 203 9.97 6.51 5.51
N HIS A 204 10.14 6.14 4.23
CA HIS A 204 11.21 6.69 3.36
C HIS A 204 10.76 7.90 2.53
#